data_AF-A0A1H3KYC5-F1
#
_entry.id   AF-A0A1H3KYC5-F1
#
_cell.length_a   1.000
_cell.length_b   1.000
_cell.length_c   1.000
_cell.angle_alpha   90.00
_cell.angle_beta   90.00
_cell.angle_gamma   90.00
#
_symmetry.space_group_name_H-M   'P 1'
#
loop_
_entity.id
_entity.type
_entity.pdbx_description
1 polymer ?
#
loop_
_entity_poly.entity_id
_entity_poly.type
_entity_poly.pdbx_seq_one_letter_code
_entity_poly.pdbx_strand_id
1 'polypeptide(L)'
;MPASPSSLSTVTDAVGSLVESGSDLSLADSIRLITVLGSVPDPRKPRGRRHSLQSVLKLVVGAVIAGKTSIVAIAGWAARADHQLAHCGPTPSAATFTRVLAAVYPVALQGALDRWIAGRREVEDATAAPDGQTAADDRPPGPREVIAVDGKVLRGARTTDGQVKLVAAYDQTDGVVLGQVAVEGGDEIAALPAVLDTLPDPADVLVTADALHCQRSHAVWLHDRGERTTP
;
A
#
# COMPACT_ATOMS: atom_id res chain seq x y z
N MET A 1 20.71 -29.19 8.46
CA MET A 1 19.32 -28.83 8.09
C MET A 1 19.40 -27.74 7.05
N PRO A 2 18.87 -27.91 5.82
CA PRO A 2 18.82 -26.80 4.89
C PRO A 2 17.78 -25.79 5.38
N ALA A 3 18.12 -24.50 5.30
CA ALA A 3 17.19 -23.42 5.59
C ALA A 3 16.05 -23.42 4.56
N SER A 4 14.81 -23.34 5.04
CA SER A 4 13.64 -23.16 4.19
C SER A 4 13.79 -21.86 3.37
N PRO A 5 13.39 -21.84 2.09
CA PRO A 5 13.54 -20.66 1.26
C PRO A 5 12.63 -19.52 1.76
N SER A 6 13.24 -18.36 2.02
CA SER A 6 12.59 -17.09 2.36
C SER A 6 11.87 -16.54 1.12
N SER A 7 10.73 -17.11 0.76
CA SER A 7 9.93 -16.63 -0.37
C SER A 7 8.68 -15.92 0.13
N LEU A 8 8.41 -14.75 -0.46
CA LEU A 8 7.20 -13.95 -0.25
C LEU A 8 5.91 -14.70 -0.61
N SER A 9 6.00 -15.90 -1.19
CA SER A 9 4.88 -16.83 -1.25
C SER A 9 4.33 -17.13 0.14
N THR A 10 5.18 -17.32 1.15
CA THR A 10 4.74 -17.59 2.52
C THR A 10 4.05 -16.38 3.14
N VAL A 11 4.46 -15.17 2.79
CA VAL A 11 3.78 -13.92 3.18
C VAL A 11 2.48 -13.74 2.38
N THR A 12 2.46 -14.10 1.10
CA THR A 12 1.24 -14.04 0.26
C THR A 12 0.21 -15.09 0.70
N ASP A 13 0.66 -16.27 1.14
CA ASP A 13 -0.15 -17.34 1.69
C ASP A 13 -0.61 -17.00 3.11
N ALA A 14 0.23 -16.35 3.93
CA ALA A 14 -0.13 -15.83 5.25
C ALA A 14 -1.14 -14.68 5.15
N VAL A 15 -0.92 -13.72 4.24
CA VAL A 15 -1.88 -12.66 3.87
C VAL A 15 -3.15 -13.27 3.31
N GLY A 16 -3.05 -14.30 2.47
CA GLY A 16 -4.18 -15.07 1.97
C GLY A 16 -5.00 -15.72 3.09
N SER A 17 -4.33 -16.27 4.11
CA SER A 17 -4.99 -16.88 5.27
C SER A 17 -5.62 -15.86 6.24
N LEU A 18 -5.06 -14.65 6.34
CA LEU A 18 -5.62 -13.54 7.13
C LEU A 18 -6.84 -12.91 6.43
N VAL A 19 -6.87 -12.93 5.09
CA VAL A 19 -8.01 -12.44 4.29
C VAL A 19 -9.24 -13.35 4.41
N GLU A 20 -9.09 -14.61 4.84
CA GLU A 20 -10.24 -15.52 4.99
C GLU A 20 -11.20 -15.17 6.14
N SER A 21 -10.85 -14.21 7.01
CA SER A 21 -11.70 -13.83 8.17
C SER A 21 -12.37 -12.45 8.06
N GLY A 22 -12.35 -11.79 6.91
CA GLY A 22 -13.05 -10.51 6.73
C GLY A 22 -12.99 -10.00 5.29
N SER A 23 -13.77 -10.61 4.39
CA SER A 23 -13.64 -10.40 2.95
C SER A 23 -14.19 -9.07 2.41
N ASP A 24 -14.75 -8.20 3.25
CA ASP A 24 -15.40 -6.97 2.81
C ASP A 24 -14.93 -5.73 3.60
N LEU A 25 -14.64 -4.66 2.86
CA LEU A 25 -14.39 -3.34 3.44
C LEU A 25 -15.61 -2.85 4.20
N SER A 26 -15.41 -2.29 5.41
CA SER A 26 -16.48 -1.63 6.14
C SER A 26 -17.09 -0.49 5.32
N LEU A 27 -18.30 -0.05 5.66
CA LEU A 27 -18.92 1.11 5.01
C LEU A 27 -18.05 2.37 5.19
N ALA A 28 -17.49 2.57 6.39
CA ALA A 28 -16.61 3.70 6.68
C ALA A 28 -15.34 3.66 5.83
N ASP A 29 -14.69 2.50 5.71
CA ASP A 29 -13.51 2.33 4.86
C ASP A 29 -13.84 2.51 3.39
N SER A 30 -15.00 2.04 2.96
CA SER A 30 -15.48 2.21 1.58
C SER A 30 -15.70 3.68 1.24
N ILE A 31 -16.25 4.47 2.17
CA ILE A 31 -16.44 5.92 2.02
C ILE A 31 -15.09 6.66 2.00
N ARG A 32 -14.17 6.30 2.90
CA ARG A 32 -12.81 6.88 2.91
C ARG A 32 -12.07 6.58 1.61
N LEU A 33 -12.09 5.32 1.19
CA LEU A 33 -11.44 4.86 -0.05
C LEU A 33 -11.96 5.62 -1.27
N ILE A 34 -13.29 5.73 -1.44
CA ILE A 34 -13.81 6.46 -2.60
C ILE A 34 -13.45 7.96 -2.56
N THR A 35 -13.44 8.54 -1.36
CA THR A 35 -13.06 9.95 -1.16
C THR A 35 -11.62 10.20 -1.58
N VAL A 36 -10.67 9.41 -1.12
CA VAL A 36 -9.26 9.59 -1.50
C VAL A 36 -9.02 9.31 -2.98
N LEU A 37 -9.75 8.36 -3.58
CA LEU A 37 -9.66 8.04 -5.00
C LEU A 37 -10.13 9.22 -5.87
N GLY A 38 -10.88 10.16 -5.31
CA GLY A 38 -11.27 11.40 -6.00
C GLY A 38 -10.11 12.33 -6.34
N SER A 39 -8.96 12.16 -5.68
CA SER A 39 -7.72 12.88 -6.02
C SER A 39 -6.99 12.31 -7.24
N VAL A 40 -7.37 11.12 -7.72
CA VAL A 40 -6.72 10.49 -8.88
C VAL A 40 -7.22 11.12 -10.18
N PRO A 41 -6.35 11.72 -11.01
CA PRO A 41 -6.78 12.32 -12.28
C PRO A 41 -7.37 11.26 -13.23
N ASP A 42 -8.51 11.55 -13.86
CA ASP A 42 -9.14 10.65 -14.84
C ASP A 42 -8.49 10.78 -16.22
N PRO A 43 -7.66 9.81 -16.65
CA PRO A 43 -6.92 9.88 -17.91
C PRO A 43 -7.83 9.64 -19.12
N ARG A 44 -9.07 9.18 -18.92
CA ARG A 44 -9.99 8.81 -20.00
C ARG A 44 -10.54 10.06 -20.66
N LYS A 45 -10.74 10.02 -21.97
CA LYS A 45 -11.47 11.09 -22.69
C LYS A 45 -12.89 11.27 -22.10
N PRO A 46 -13.42 12.51 -22.00
CA PRO A 46 -14.76 12.75 -21.48
C PRO A 46 -15.85 11.97 -22.21
N ARG A 47 -15.70 11.83 -23.53
CA ARG A 47 -16.62 11.07 -24.38
C ARG A 47 -16.45 9.57 -24.12
N GLY A 48 -17.46 8.96 -23.49
CA GLY A 48 -17.50 7.53 -23.18
C GLY A 48 -17.34 7.17 -21.70
N ARG A 49 -17.29 8.16 -20.80
CA ARG A 49 -17.33 7.93 -19.35
C ARG A 49 -18.73 7.49 -18.92
N ARG A 50 -18.93 6.17 -18.74
CA ARG A 50 -20.16 5.58 -18.18
C ARG A 50 -20.09 5.35 -16.67
N HIS A 51 -18.87 5.23 -16.14
CA HIS A 51 -18.59 5.00 -14.72
C HIS A 51 -17.58 6.04 -14.26
N SER A 52 -17.79 6.58 -13.06
CA SER A 52 -16.77 7.42 -12.41
C SER A 52 -15.46 6.63 -12.28
N LEU A 53 -14.31 7.32 -12.32
CA LEU A 53 -13.03 6.63 -12.13
C LEU A 53 -12.96 5.99 -10.74
N GLN A 54 -13.37 6.74 -9.73
CA GLN A 54 -13.34 6.33 -8.32
C GLN A 54 -14.10 5.03 -8.09
N SER A 55 -15.30 4.89 -8.68
CA SER A 55 -16.10 3.68 -8.56
C SER A 55 -15.43 2.47 -9.22
N VAL A 56 -14.80 2.65 -10.38
CA VAL A 56 -14.06 1.58 -11.05
C VAL A 56 -12.85 1.17 -10.21
N LEU A 57 -12.07 2.13 -9.70
CA LEU A 57 -10.90 1.85 -8.88
C LEU A 57 -11.27 1.21 -7.54
N LYS A 58 -12.34 1.65 -6.88
CA LYS A 58 -12.86 1.02 -5.64
C LYS A 58 -13.22 -0.45 -5.87
N LEU A 59 -13.83 -0.78 -7.01
CA LEU A 59 -14.11 -2.18 -7.37
C LEU A 59 -12.82 -2.98 -7.59
N VAL A 60 -11.80 -2.39 -8.21
CA VAL A 60 -10.50 -3.05 -8.38
C VAL A 60 -9.84 -3.31 -7.03
N VAL A 61 -9.77 -2.31 -6.16
CA VAL A 61 -9.18 -2.43 -4.82
C VAL A 61 -9.92 -3.48 -4.00
N GLY A 62 -11.26 -3.43 -3.95
CA GLY A 62 -12.05 -4.44 -3.26
C GLY A 62 -11.84 -5.85 -3.80
N ALA A 63 -11.75 -6.02 -5.13
CA ALA A 63 -11.47 -7.30 -5.73
C ALA A 63 -10.06 -7.82 -5.36
N VAL A 64 -9.06 -6.95 -5.34
CA VAL A 64 -7.68 -7.31 -4.96
C VAL A 64 -7.61 -7.72 -3.49
N ILE A 65 -8.30 -6.99 -2.60
CA ILE A 65 -8.44 -7.36 -1.18
C ILE A 65 -9.11 -8.73 -1.05
N ALA A 66 -10.14 -9.01 -1.86
CA ALA A 66 -10.77 -10.33 -1.95
C ALA A 66 -9.95 -11.39 -2.71
N GLY A 67 -8.64 -11.16 -2.90
CA GLY A 67 -7.68 -12.08 -3.51
C GLY A 67 -7.80 -12.26 -5.02
N LYS A 68 -8.47 -11.36 -5.75
CA LYS A 68 -8.63 -11.47 -7.21
C LYS A 68 -7.44 -10.86 -7.94
N THR A 69 -6.63 -11.72 -8.54
CA THR A 69 -5.34 -11.35 -9.17
C THR A 69 -5.38 -11.24 -10.70
N SER A 70 -6.55 -11.37 -11.33
CA SER A 70 -6.71 -11.22 -12.79
C SER A 70 -7.88 -10.32 -13.14
N ILE A 71 -7.81 -9.65 -14.30
CA ILE A 71 -8.90 -8.77 -14.77
C ILE A 71 -10.24 -9.50 -14.89
N VAL A 72 -10.21 -10.76 -15.35
CA VAL A 72 -11.42 -11.58 -15.47
C VAL A 72 -11.99 -11.90 -14.08
N ALA A 73 -11.14 -12.23 -13.12
CA ALA A 73 -11.56 -12.47 -11.73
C ALA A 73 -12.10 -11.19 -11.07
N ILE A 74 -11.47 -10.04 -11.32
CA ILE A 74 -11.93 -8.73 -10.84
C ILE A 74 -13.32 -8.41 -11.41
N ALA A 75 -13.51 -8.56 -12.72
CA ALA A 75 -14.81 -8.33 -13.35
C ALA A 75 -15.88 -9.31 -12.85
N GLY A 76 -15.51 -10.57 -12.66
CA GLY A 76 -16.40 -11.61 -12.13
C GLY A 76 -16.82 -11.37 -10.68
N TRP A 77 -15.90 -10.89 -9.84
CA TRP A 77 -16.17 -10.48 -8.46
C TRP A 77 -17.03 -9.22 -8.42
N ALA A 78 -16.67 -8.19 -9.20
CA ALA A 78 -17.42 -6.93 -9.25
C ALA A 78 -18.89 -7.14 -9.68
N ALA A 79 -19.18 -8.16 -10.48
CA ALA A 79 -20.53 -8.49 -10.93
C ALA A 79 -21.35 -9.31 -9.92
N ARG A 80 -20.73 -9.91 -8.90
CA ARG A 80 -21.38 -10.87 -7.98
C ARG A 80 -21.34 -10.46 -6.51
N ALA A 81 -20.31 -9.72 -6.11
CA ALA A 81 -20.15 -9.30 -4.73
C ALA A 81 -21.26 -8.31 -4.34
N ASP A 82 -21.69 -8.39 -3.08
CA ASP A 82 -22.58 -7.40 -2.49
C ASP A 82 -21.74 -6.19 -2.07
N HIS A 83 -21.88 -5.10 -2.80
CA HIS A 83 -21.10 -3.90 -2.56
C HIS A 83 -21.85 -3.02 -1.56
N GLN A 84 -21.29 -2.83 -0.36
CA GLN A 84 -21.78 -1.87 0.65
C GLN A 84 -22.14 -0.49 0.09
N LEU A 85 -21.46 -0.13 -1.00
CA LEU A 85 -21.71 1.08 -1.75
C LEU A 85 -21.97 0.75 -3.23
N ALA A 86 -23.24 0.84 -3.63
CA ALA A 86 -23.66 0.75 -5.02
C ALA A 86 -23.33 2.06 -5.75
N HIS A 87 -22.26 2.07 -6.53
CA HIS A 87 -21.73 3.30 -7.15
C HIS A 87 -21.58 3.24 -8.66
N CYS A 88 -21.79 2.07 -9.25
CA CYS A 88 -21.88 1.92 -10.68
C CYS A 88 -23.36 1.75 -11.03
N GLY A 89 -23.80 2.23 -12.19
CA GLY A 89 -24.98 1.67 -12.85
C GLY A 89 -24.71 0.19 -13.20
N PRO A 90 -24.84 -0.24 -14.46
CA PRO A 90 -24.37 -1.57 -14.86
C PRO A 90 -22.90 -1.81 -14.43
N THR A 91 -22.55 -3.00 -13.97
CA THR A 91 -21.17 -3.33 -13.58
C THR A 91 -20.19 -3.13 -14.76
N PRO A 92 -19.01 -2.51 -14.55
CA PRO A 92 -18.01 -2.37 -15.60
C PRO A 92 -17.58 -3.73 -16.19
N SER A 93 -17.45 -3.80 -17.52
CA SER A 93 -16.90 -4.99 -18.19
C SER A 93 -15.40 -5.17 -17.93
N ALA A 94 -14.88 -6.38 -18.15
CA ALA A 94 -13.44 -6.66 -18.13
C ALA A 94 -12.64 -5.68 -19.02
N ALA A 95 -13.14 -5.36 -20.22
CA ALA A 95 -12.52 -4.38 -21.11
C ALA A 95 -12.48 -2.96 -20.53
N THR A 96 -13.46 -2.59 -19.71
CA THR A 96 -13.45 -1.30 -18.99
C THR A 96 -12.35 -1.29 -17.92
N PHE A 97 -12.21 -2.36 -17.14
CA PHE A 97 -11.14 -2.48 -16.15
C PHE A 97 -9.75 -2.44 -16.81
N THR A 98 -9.54 -3.21 -17.90
CA THR A 98 -8.27 -3.18 -18.64
C THR A 98 -7.92 -1.77 -19.11
N ARG A 99 -8.86 -1.06 -19.76
CA ARG A 99 -8.59 0.30 -20.26
C ARG A 99 -8.28 1.30 -19.15
N VAL A 100 -8.98 1.20 -18.01
CA VAL A 100 -8.76 2.09 -16.87
C VAL A 100 -7.40 1.83 -16.25
N LEU A 101 -7.08 0.57 -15.95
CA LEU A 101 -5.82 0.20 -15.28
C LEU A 101 -4.59 0.41 -16.17
N ALA A 102 -4.74 0.30 -17.50
CA ALA A 102 -3.67 0.62 -18.43
C ALA A 102 -3.39 2.13 -18.56
N ALA A 103 -4.34 2.99 -18.18
CA ALA A 103 -4.25 4.44 -18.37
C ALA A 103 -4.05 5.22 -17.06
N VAL A 104 -4.42 4.65 -15.91
CA VAL A 104 -4.32 5.33 -14.61
C VAL A 104 -2.86 5.66 -14.29
N TYR A 105 -2.63 6.85 -13.74
CA TYR A 105 -1.31 7.28 -13.31
C TYR A 105 -0.91 6.55 -12.02
N PRO A 106 0.11 5.67 -12.03
CA PRO A 106 0.43 4.83 -10.88
C PRO A 106 0.79 5.65 -9.63
N VAL A 107 1.57 6.71 -9.78
CA VAL A 107 1.99 7.59 -8.67
C VAL A 107 0.80 8.29 -8.02
N ALA A 108 -0.17 8.76 -8.82
CA ALA A 108 -1.36 9.40 -8.28
C ALA A 108 -2.28 8.40 -7.56
N LEU A 109 -2.39 7.18 -8.09
CA LEU A 109 -3.12 6.10 -7.43
C LEU A 109 -2.44 5.69 -6.12
N GLN A 110 -1.12 5.58 -6.11
CA GLN A 110 -0.34 5.25 -4.91
C GLN A 110 -0.60 6.27 -3.80
N GLY A 111 -0.42 7.56 -4.08
CA GLY A 111 -0.64 8.61 -3.08
C GLY A 111 -2.09 8.69 -2.57
N ALA A 112 -3.07 8.26 -3.37
CA ALA A 112 -4.44 8.11 -2.89
C ALA A 112 -4.57 6.94 -1.91
N LEU A 113 -3.96 5.78 -2.21
CA LEU A 113 -3.97 4.61 -1.32
C LEU A 113 -3.19 4.86 -0.03
N ASP A 114 -2.04 5.54 -0.10
CA ASP A 114 -1.26 5.93 1.08
C ASP A 114 -2.09 6.77 2.05
N ARG A 115 -2.83 7.77 1.52
CA ARG A 115 -3.78 8.57 2.32
C ARG A 115 -4.90 7.74 2.93
N TRP A 116 -5.37 6.71 2.24
CA TRP A 116 -6.40 5.82 2.79
C TRP A 116 -5.86 4.97 3.94
N ILE A 117 -4.64 4.42 3.79
CA ILE A 117 -3.97 3.65 4.85
C ILE A 117 -3.68 4.54 6.06
N ALA A 118 -3.09 5.73 5.85
CA ALA A 118 -2.82 6.68 6.92
C ALA A 118 -4.11 7.06 7.68
N GLY A 119 -5.18 7.39 6.95
CA GLY A 119 -6.47 7.72 7.57
C GLY A 119 -7.19 6.54 8.22
N ARG A 120 -6.77 5.29 7.99
CA ARG A 120 -7.23 4.13 8.76
C ARG A 120 -6.47 4.01 10.08
N ARG A 121 -5.13 4.13 10.05
CA ARG A 121 -4.28 4.11 11.24
C ARG A 121 -4.66 5.19 12.24
N GLU A 122 -4.87 6.43 11.78
CA GLU A 122 -5.32 7.53 12.65
C GLU A 122 -6.61 7.22 13.43
N VAL A 123 -7.54 6.46 12.82
CA VAL A 123 -8.79 6.06 13.49
C VAL A 123 -8.53 4.94 14.48
N GLU A 124 -7.75 3.93 14.08
CA GLU A 124 -7.37 2.80 14.92
C GLU A 124 -6.61 3.31 16.17
N ASP A 125 -5.64 4.21 16.00
CA ASP A 125 -4.91 4.89 17.08
C ASP A 125 -5.82 5.70 17.99
N ALA A 126 -6.73 6.50 17.42
CA ALA A 126 -7.68 7.29 18.21
C ALA A 126 -8.65 6.41 19.01
N THR A 127 -8.98 5.20 18.52
CA THR A 127 -9.79 4.23 19.26
C THR A 127 -8.99 3.40 20.26
N ALA A 128 -7.68 3.26 20.07
CA ALA A 128 -6.77 2.55 20.95
C ALA A 128 -6.27 3.42 22.12
N ALA A 129 -6.34 4.75 21.99
CA ALA A 129 -6.00 5.69 23.05
C ALA A 129 -6.91 5.45 24.29
N PRO A 130 -6.35 5.04 25.45
CA PRO A 130 -7.16 4.83 26.65
C PRO A 130 -7.71 6.16 27.15
N ASP A 131 -8.93 6.14 27.68
CA ASP A 131 -9.55 7.27 28.38
C ASP A 131 -8.58 7.91 29.38
N GLY A 132 -8.19 9.15 29.08
CA GLY A 132 -7.57 10.15 29.96
C GLY A 132 -6.68 9.63 31.10
N GLN A 133 -5.39 9.43 30.83
CA GLN A 133 -4.37 9.35 31.89
C GLN A 133 -3.12 10.19 31.53
N THR A 134 -3.14 11.44 31.97
CA THR A 134 -1.94 12.24 32.26
C THR A 134 -1.30 11.73 33.56
N ALA A 135 -0.13 11.07 33.49
CA ALA A 135 0.93 11.11 34.52
C ALA A 135 2.13 10.20 34.17
N ALA A 136 3.33 10.79 34.27
CA ALA A 136 4.62 10.21 34.65
C ALA A 136 5.26 9.08 33.79
N ASP A 137 6.13 9.52 32.88
CA ASP A 137 7.54 9.13 32.62
C ASP A 137 8.17 7.92 33.35
N ASP A 138 7.55 6.74 33.35
CA ASP A 138 8.21 5.48 33.76
C ASP A 138 7.59 4.21 33.12
N ARG A 139 6.84 4.38 32.02
CA ARG A 139 6.32 3.24 31.25
C ARG A 139 7.48 2.67 30.42
N PRO A 140 7.77 1.35 30.47
CA PRO A 140 8.71 0.76 29.52
C PRO A 140 8.27 1.16 28.11
N PRO A 141 9.20 1.59 27.24
CA PRO A 141 8.83 2.04 25.90
C PRO A 141 7.96 0.96 25.27
N GLY A 142 6.86 1.40 24.64
CA GLY A 142 6.01 0.50 23.87
C GLY A 142 6.83 -0.24 22.81
N PRO A 143 6.28 -1.30 22.20
CA PRO A 143 6.97 -1.98 21.12
C PRO A 143 7.36 -0.96 20.04
N ARG A 144 8.66 -0.91 19.75
CA ARG A 144 9.24 -0.03 18.73
C ARG A 144 8.59 -0.34 17.38
N GLU A 145 8.17 0.66 16.61
CA GLU A 145 7.68 0.43 15.25
C GLU A 145 8.81 -0.15 14.38
N VAL A 146 8.49 -1.19 13.61
CA VAL A 146 9.45 -1.93 12.80
C VAL A 146 9.08 -1.81 11.32
N ILE A 147 9.93 -1.10 10.57
CA ILE A 147 9.74 -0.87 9.14
C ILE A 147 10.68 -1.79 8.37
N ALA A 148 10.12 -2.64 7.51
CA ALA A 148 10.87 -3.45 6.56
C ALA A 148 10.94 -2.77 5.19
N VAL A 149 12.14 -2.62 4.65
CA VAL A 149 12.37 -2.11 3.30
C VAL A 149 12.81 -3.26 2.39
N ASP A 150 12.03 -3.54 1.36
CA ASP A 150 12.29 -4.66 0.45
C ASP A 150 11.98 -4.32 -1.01
N GLY A 151 12.81 -4.83 -1.91
CA GLY A 151 12.69 -4.67 -3.35
C GLY A 151 11.97 -5.84 -4.02
N LYS A 152 10.92 -5.58 -4.80
CA LYS A 152 10.24 -6.59 -5.63
C LYS A 152 10.21 -6.23 -7.10
N VAL A 153 10.56 -7.23 -7.90
CA VAL A 153 10.24 -7.25 -9.34
C VAL A 153 8.78 -7.67 -9.50
N LEU A 154 7.97 -6.81 -10.08
CA LEU A 154 6.56 -7.05 -10.34
C LEU A 154 6.40 -7.98 -11.57
N ARG A 155 6.14 -9.26 -11.31
CA ARG A 155 5.93 -10.25 -12.38
C ARG A 155 4.75 -9.82 -13.27
N GLY A 156 4.97 -9.82 -14.57
CA GLY A 156 3.95 -9.43 -15.56
C GLY A 156 3.81 -7.93 -15.80
N ALA A 157 4.46 -7.08 -14.99
CA ALA A 157 4.53 -5.64 -15.22
C ALA A 157 5.81 -5.30 -15.99
N ARG A 158 5.67 -4.65 -17.15
CA ARG A 158 6.78 -4.22 -18.00
C ARG A 158 6.51 -2.83 -18.58
N THR A 159 7.56 -2.03 -18.64
CA THR A 159 7.61 -0.79 -19.43
C THR A 159 8.47 -1.01 -20.68
N THR A 160 8.65 0.05 -21.45
CA THR A 160 9.66 0.10 -22.54
C THR A 160 11.07 -0.16 -22.01
N ASP A 161 11.34 0.17 -20.75
CA ASP A 161 12.66 0.11 -20.13
C ASP A 161 12.95 -1.23 -19.44
N GLY A 162 11.95 -2.13 -19.37
CA GLY A 162 12.13 -3.49 -18.86
C GLY A 162 11.08 -3.91 -17.85
N GLN A 163 11.48 -4.78 -16.93
CA GLN A 163 10.60 -5.22 -15.84
C GLN A 163 10.45 -4.10 -14.81
N VAL A 164 9.24 -3.92 -14.29
CA VAL A 164 9.00 -2.96 -13.22
C VAL A 164 9.53 -3.53 -11.91
N LYS A 165 10.35 -2.75 -11.22
CA LYS A 165 10.82 -3.06 -9.86
C LYS A 165 10.38 -1.95 -8.92
N LEU A 166 9.85 -2.33 -7.76
CA LEU A 166 9.44 -1.43 -6.68
C LEU A 166 10.27 -1.72 -5.43
N VAL A 167 10.54 -0.69 -4.64
CA VAL A 167 11.02 -0.80 -3.26
C VAL A 167 9.93 -0.25 -2.36
N ALA A 168 9.52 -1.05 -1.38
CA ALA A 168 8.42 -0.72 -0.47
C ALA A 168 8.92 -0.68 0.97
N ALA A 169 8.41 0.27 1.74
CA ALA A 169 8.53 0.32 3.18
C ALA A 169 7.23 -0.23 3.80
N TYR A 170 7.36 -1.28 4.59
CA TYR A 170 6.27 -2.07 5.14
C TYR A 170 6.32 -2.05 6.67
N ASP A 171 5.24 -1.61 7.31
CA ASP A 171 5.10 -1.72 8.76
C ASP A 171 4.76 -3.16 9.12
N GLN A 172 5.64 -3.79 9.90
CA GLN A 172 5.44 -5.16 10.37
C GLN A 172 4.37 -5.26 11.47
N THR A 173 4.06 -4.16 12.15
CA THR A 173 3.10 -4.11 13.24
C THR A 173 1.68 -4.19 12.70
N ASP A 174 1.33 -3.24 11.82
CA ASP A 174 -0.03 -3.14 11.26
C ASP A 174 -0.20 -3.94 9.96
N GLY A 175 0.90 -4.44 9.40
CA GLY A 175 0.89 -5.26 8.19
C GLY A 175 0.56 -4.49 6.92
N VAL A 176 0.95 -3.22 6.84
CA VAL A 176 0.62 -2.31 5.73
C VAL A 176 1.88 -1.76 5.06
N VAL A 177 1.77 -1.47 3.76
CA VAL A 177 2.79 -0.71 3.04
C VAL A 177 2.60 0.77 3.35
N LEU A 178 3.60 1.39 3.97
CA LEU A 178 3.60 2.81 4.34
C LEU A 178 3.96 3.71 3.16
N GLY A 179 4.78 3.19 2.25
CA GLY A 179 5.19 3.89 1.04
C GLY A 179 5.91 2.95 0.10
N GLN A 180 5.91 3.27 -1.19
CA GLN A 180 6.69 2.55 -2.19
C GLN A 180 7.11 3.44 -3.35
N VAL A 181 8.27 3.15 -3.91
CA VAL A 181 8.84 3.87 -5.05
C VAL A 181 9.24 2.89 -6.14
N ALA A 182 9.16 3.33 -7.40
CA ALA A 182 9.72 2.57 -8.50
C ALA A 182 11.23 2.75 -8.56
N VAL A 183 11.95 1.66 -8.85
CA VAL A 183 13.39 1.70 -9.10
C VAL A 183 13.60 2.25 -10.51
N GLU A 184 14.24 3.41 -10.59
CA GLU A 184 14.58 4.07 -11.85
C GLU A 184 16.00 3.69 -12.30
N GLY A 185 16.18 3.44 -13.59
CA GLY A 185 17.51 3.13 -14.16
C GLY A 185 18.19 1.86 -13.63
N GLY A 186 17.48 1.05 -12.84
CA GLY A 186 18.05 -0.14 -12.17
C GLY A 186 18.82 0.16 -10.88
N ASP A 187 18.86 1.43 -10.43
CA ASP A 187 19.52 1.82 -9.19
C ASP A 187 18.60 1.60 -7.98
N GLU A 188 18.55 0.35 -7.52
CA GLU A 188 17.81 -0.02 -6.31
C GLU A 188 18.43 0.56 -5.04
N ILE A 189 19.72 0.87 -5.05
CA ILE A 189 20.42 1.41 -3.89
C ILE A 189 19.81 2.77 -3.53
N ALA A 190 19.62 3.64 -4.52
CA ALA A 190 18.99 4.94 -4.34
C ALA A 190 17.52 4.88 -3.89
N ALA A 191 16.84 3.75 -4.06
CA ALA A 191 15.42 3.61 -3.76
C ALA A 191 15.10 3.50 -2.26
N LEU A 192 16.04 3.06 -1.42
CA LEU A 192 15.81 3.00 0.03
C LEU A 192 15.68 4.40 0.66
N PRO A 193 16.63 5.34 0.46
CA PRO A 193 16.44 6.71 0.93
C PRO A 193 15.17 7.33 0.37
N ALA A 194 14.90 7.13 -0.93
CA ALA A 194 13.74 7.69 -1.60
C ALA A 194 12.40 7.21 -1.01
N VAL A 195 12.25 5.91 -0.70
CA VAL A 195 11.02 5.41 -0.07
C VAL A 195 10.90 5.93 1.36
N LEU A 196 11.99 5.94 2.12
CA LEU A 196 11.95 6.36 3.51
C LEU A 196 11.65 7.86 3.64
N ASP A 197 12.13 8.71 2.72
CA ASP A 197 11.79 10.14 2.67
C ASP A 197 10.31 10.42 2.42
N THR A 198 9.53 9.43 1.96
CA THR A 198 8.07 9.57 1.83
C THR A 198 7.33 9.39 3.16
N LEU A 199 8.01 8.80 4.15
CA LEU A 199 7.42 8.52 5.45
C LEU A 199 7.63 9.68 6.42
N PRO A 200 6.68 9.92 7.35
CA PRO A 200 6.93 10.80 8.49
C PRO A 200 8.22 10.39 9.18
N ASP A 201 8.95 11.37 9.71
CA ASP A 201 10.16 11.04 10.42
C ASP A 201 9.84 10.23 11.67
N PRO A 202 10.32 8.99 11.76
CA PRO A 202 9.96 8.17 12.87
C PRO A 202 10.86 8.47 14.06
N ALA A 203 10.28 8.92 15.17
CA ALA A 203 10.94 8.84 16.45
C ALA A 203 10.95 7.37 16.89
N ASP A 204 12.12 6.83 17.23
CA ASP A 204 12.27 5.48 17.77
C ASP A 204 11.73 4.36 16.85
N VAL A 205 12.29 4.21 15.64
CA VAL A 205 11.95 3.11 14.71
C VAL A 205 13.12 2.19 14.39
N LEU A 206 12.82 0.90 14.25
CA LEU A 206 13.75 -0.10 13.75
C LEU A 206 13.52 -0.29 12.24
N VAL A 207 14.49 0.12 11.44
CA VAL A 207 14.49 -0.18 10.01
C VAL A 207 15.23 -1.48 9.76
N THR A 208 14.57 -2.43 9.11
CA THR A 208 15.17 -3.64 8.55
C THR A 208 15.17 -3.53 7.04
N ALA A 209 16.22 -4.01 6.39
CA ALA A 209 16.31 -4.02 4.94
C ALA A 209 17.06 -5.26 4.46
N ASP A 210 16.94 -5.56 3.17
CA ASP A 210 17.72 -6.63 2.56
C ASP A 210 19.25 -6.40 2.67
N ALA A 211 20.04 -7.43 2.37
CA ALA A 211 21.49 -7.34 2.44
C ALA A 211 22.09 -6.35 1.43
N LEU A 212 21.45 -6.13 0.27
CA LEU A 212 21.89 -5.17 -0.73
C LEU A 212 21.84 -3.73 -0.19
N HIS A 213 20.88 -3.46 0.69
CA HIS A 213 20.70 -2.17 1.34
C HIS A 213 21.59 -1.94 2.58
N CYS A 214 22.31 -2.95 3.08
CA CYS A 214 23.25 -2.83 4.21
C CYS A 214 24.56 -2.10 3.84
N GLN A 215 24.43 -0.86 3.36
CA GLN A 215 25.53 -0.01 2.93
C GLN A 215 25.89 1.03 3.99
N ARG A 216 27.17 1.37 4.09
CA ARG A 216 27.64 2.41 5.02
C ARG A 216 26.97 3.76 4.75
N SER A 217 26.77 4.12 3.48
CA SER A 217 26.08 5.34 3.08
C SER A 217 24.64 5.40 3.63
N HIS A 218 23.90 4.30 3.58
CA HIS A 218 22.54 4.25 4.15
C HIS A 218 22.53 4.35 5.67
N ALA A 219 23.48 3.72 6.35
CA ALA A 219 23.58 3.83 7.81
C ALA A 219 23.88 5.27 8.26
N VAL A 220 24.80 5.96 7.57
CA VAL A 220 25.08 7.38 7.81
C VAL A 220 23.85 8.23 7.52
N TRP A 221 23.19 8.01 6.38
CA TRP A 221 21.98 8.74 6.00
C TRP A 221 20.83 8.56 7.01
N LEU A 222 20.61 7.33 7.51
CA LEU A 222 19.61 7.03 8.54
C LEU A 222 19.94 7.72 9.86
N HIS A 223 21.22 7.73 10.25
CA HIS A 223 21.67 8.42 11.46
C HIS A 223 21.44 9.94 11.34
N ASP A 224 21.90 10.57 10.25
CA ASP A 224 21.72 12.00 9.98
C ASP A 224 20.24 12.40 9.88
N ARG A 225 19.38 11.48 9.44
CA ARG A 225 17.94 11.67 9.44
C ARG A 225 17.37 11.63 10.86
N GLY A 226 17.76 10.66 11.68
CA GLY A 226 17.29 10.55 13.07
C GLY A 226 17.71 11.73 13.95
N GLU A 227 18.92 12.27 13.75
CA GLU A 227 19.41 13.45 14.48
C GLU A 227 18.61 14.72 14.15
N ARG A 228 18.00 14.81 12.95
CA ARG A 228 17.13 15.95 12.58
C ARG A 228 15.80 15.97 13.35
N THR A 229 15.45 14.87 14.01
CA THR A 229 14.15 14.67 14.67
C THR A 229 14.19 14.67 16.19
N THR A 230 15.38 14.63 16.78
CA THR A 230 15.58 14.91 18.20
C THR A 230 15.69 16.43 18.43
N PRO A 231 14.79 17.05 19.21
CA PRO A 231 14.84 18.49 19.50
C PRO A 231 16.05 18.92 20.34
#